data_AF-A0A562BZC8-F1
#
_entry.id   AF-A0A562BZC8-F1
#
_cell.length_a   1.000
_cell.length_b   1.000
_cell.length_c   1.000
_cell.angle_alpha   90.00
_cell.angle_beta   90.00
_cell.angle_gamma   90.00
#
_symmetry.space_group_name_H-M   'P 1'
#
loop_
_entity.id
_entity.type
_entity.pdbx_description
1 polymer ?
#
loop_
_entity_poly.entity_id
_entity_poly.type
_entity_poly.pdbx_seq_one_letter_code
_entity_poly.pdbx_strand_id
1 'polypeptide(L)'
;MTVTIAELHVADTPEVWRAAGFAVADGGTCRIGSVTVRLLGPDAGRGVVGWTLSCRGANDGQQRPADVDGVPTTWVEGAVPPAGEVPPHPNGAQYVDHVVLLSPTSREPSPRCARRASSRAASVTASSADVPCGRCSTGSAR
;
A
#
# COMPACT_ATOMS: atom_id res chain seq x y z
N MET A 1 -10.21 10.90 -16.38
CA MET A 1 -8.94 11.07 -15.64
C MET A 1 -8.64 9.76 -14.93
N THR A 2 -7.39 9.31 -14.91
CA THR A 2 -6.99 8.08 -14.19
C THR A 2 -6.02 8.45 -13.08
N VAL A 3 -6.30 8.03 -11.86
CA VAL A 3 -5.41 8.21 -10.69
C VAL A 3 -4.81 6.86 -10.32
N THR A 4 -3.50 6.82 -10.13
CA THR A 4 -2.75 5.63 -9.70
C THR A 4 -1.82 5.99 -8.55
N ILE A 5 -1.50 5.01 -7.71
CA ILE A 5 -0.53 5.20 -6.62
C ILE A 5 0.87 5.01 -7.22
N ALA A 6 1.72 6.03 -7.12
CA ALA A 6 3.12 5.94 -7.53
C ALA A 6 4.02 5.52 -6.36
N GLU A 7 3.79 6.12 -5.19
CA GLU A 7 4.56 5.83 -3.98
C GLU A 7 3.66 5.78 -2.74
N LEU A 8 3.94 4.86 -1.83
CA LEU A 8 3.29 4.73 -0.54
C LEU A 8 4.32 4.91 0.57
N HIS A 9 4.06 5.78 1.54
CA HIS A 9 4.93 5.99 2.70
C HIS A 9 4.29 5.35 3.93
N VAL A 10 4.99 4.40 4.53
CA VAL A 10 4.51 3.61 5.66
C VAL A 10 5.45 3.79 6.84
N ALA A 11 4.92 4.16 8.00
CA ALA A 11 5.65 4.26 9.25
C ALA A 11 5.73 2.89 9.95
N ASP A 12 6.33 1.93 9.26
CA ASP A 12 6.59 0.58 9.76
C ASP A 12 8.06 0.24 9.51
N THR A 13 8.58 -0.79 10.18
CA THR A 13 9.97 -1.17 10.04
C THR A 13 10.20 -2.12 8.85
N PRO A 14 11.35 -2.02 8.17
CA PRO A 14 11.75 -2.97 7.13
C PRO A 14 11.72 -4.43 7.60
N GLU A 15 12.04 -4.70 8.85
CA GLU A 15 12.13 -6.06 9.40
C GLU A 15 10.76 -6.74 9.47
N VAL A 16 9.72 -6.00 9.86
CA VAL A 16 8.33 -6.51 9.91
C VAL A 16 7.85 -6.88 8.51
N TRP A 17 8.17 -6.05 7.51
CA TRP A 17 7.80 -6.29 6.11
C TRP A 17 8.57 -7.46 5.50
N ARG A 18 9.86 -7.60 5.81
CA ARG A 18 10.64 -8.78 5.40
C ARG A 18 10.09 -10.05 6.04
N ALA A 19 9.74 -10.02 7.32
CA ALA A 19 9.13 -11.15 8.02
C ALA A 19 7.75 -11.54 7.43
N ALA A 20 7.00 -10.56 6.92
CA ALA A 20 5.76 -10.79 6.16
C ALA A 20 5.99 -11.30 4.72
N GLY A 21 7.24 -11.51 4.32
CA GLY A 21 7.62 -12.08 3.03
C GLY A 21 7.69 -11.08 1.87
N PHE A 22 7.80 -9.78 2.17
CA PHE A 22 8.11 -8.77 1.14
C PHE A 22 9.61 -8.67 0.90
N ALA A 23 10.00 -8.48 -0.35
CA ALA A 23 11.40 -8.18 -0.70
C ALA A 23 11.66 -6.68 -0.47
N VAL A 24 12.30 -6.37 0.66
CA VAL A 24 12.63 -4.99 1.06
C VAL A 24 14.14 -4.78 0.89
N ALA A 25 14.52 -3.80 0.09
CA ALA A 25 15.91 -3.40 -0.12
C ALA A 25 16.52 -2.81 1.17
N ASP A 26 17.84 -2.71 1.22
CA ASP A 26 18.58 -2.23 2.40
C ASP A 26 18.23 -0.78 2.77
N GLY A 27 17.75 0.02 1.79
CA GLY A 27 17.24 1.38 2.00
C GLY A 27 15.82 1.48 2.55
N GLY A 28 15.20 0.36 2.96
CA GLY A 28 13.83 0.36 3.48
C GLY A 28 12.76 0.58 2.40
N THR A 29 13.08 0.28 1.15
CA THR A 29 12.13 0.39 0.03
C THR A 29 11.73 -1.00 -0.46
N CYS A 30 10.45 -1.17 -0.73
CA CYS A 30 9.87 -2.38 -1.30
C CYS A 30 9.15 -1.99 -2.59
N ARG A 31 9.29 -2.77 -3.66
CA ARG A 31 8.58 -2.52 -4.92
C ARG A 31 7.57 -3.62 -5.16
N ILE A 32 6.28 -3.26 -5.19
CA ILE A 32 5.18 -4.18 -5.45
C ILE A 32 4.52 -3.74 -6.78
N GLY A 33 4.88 -4.43 -7.86
CA GLY A 33 4.41 -4.07 -9.20
C GLY A 33 4.83 -2.66 -9.60
N SER A 34 3.85 -1.77 -9.82
CA SER A 34 4.10 -0.37 -10.17
C SER A 34 4.27 0.56 -8.96
N VAL A 35 4.00 0.08 -7.73
CA VAL A 35 3.98 0.90 -6.52
C VAL A 35 5.28 0.75 -5.76
N THR A 36 5.92 1.88 -5.45
CA THR A 36 7.05 1.91 -4.53
C THR A 36 6.56 2.14 -3.12
N VAL A 37 6.84 1.21 -2.21
CA VAL A 37 6.56 1.37 -0.78
C VAL A 37 7.85 1.77 -0.08
N ARG A 38 7.81 2.91 0.61
CA ARG A 38 8.91 3.43 1.42
C ARG A 38 8.58 3.29 2.90
N LEU A 39 9.42 2.56 3.60
CA LEU A 39 9.30 2.29 5.03
C LEU A 39 10.10 3.34 5.79
N LEU A 40 9.40 4.24 6.47
CA LEU A 40 9.98 5.38 7.18
C LEU A 40 10.28 5.06 8.66
N GLY A 41 9.90 3.86 9.12
CA GLY A 41 10.07 3.47 10.52
C GLY A 41 9.04 4.10 11.47
N PRO A 42 9.10 3.74 12.76
CA PRO A 42 8.09 4.11 13.76
C PRO A 42 8.11 5.60 14.14
N ASP A 43 9.22 6.29 13.93
CA ASP A 43 9.35 7.73 14.25
C ASP A 43 8.49 8.60 13.34
N ALA A 44 8.15 8.12 12.15
CA ALA A 44 7.30 8.82 11.20
C ALA A 44 5.80 8.75 11.57
N GLY A 45 5.40 7.92 12.54
CA GLY A 45 4.02 7.77 12.97
C GLY A 45 3.56 6.31 13.00
N ARG A 46 2.33 6.05 12.54
CA ARG A 46 1.75 4.70 12.48
C ARG A 46 0.95 4.50 11.21
N GLY A 47 1.17 3.37 10.54
CA GLY A 47 0.45 2.98 9.32
C GLY A 47 0.90 3.80 8.11
N VAL A 48 -0.03 4.10 7.20
CA VAL A 48 0.24 4.97 6.03
C VAL A 48 0.28 6.42 6.50
N VAL A 49 1.43 7.05 6.28
CA VAL A 49 1.72 8.43 6.70
C VAL A 49 1.81 9.40 5.53
N GLY A 50 1.75 8.89 4.30
CA GLY A 50 1.72 9.69 3.09
C GLY A 50 1.68 8.82 1.84
N TRP A 51 1.38 9.45 0.70
CA TRP A 51 1.51 8.81 -0.61
C TRP A 51 1.76 9.85 -1.70
N THR A 52 2.22 9.34 -2.83
CA THR A 52 2.31 10.07 -4.08
C THR A 52 1.33 9.47 -5.08
N LEU A 53 0.37 10.27 -5.52
CA LEU A 53 -0.62 9.90 -6.52
C LEU A 53 -0.22 10.45 -7.89
N SER A 54 -0.13 9.57 -8.87
CA SER A 54 -0.01 9.92 -10.28
C SER A 54 -1.39 10.12 -10.86
N CYS A 55 -1.54 11.11 -11.72
CA CYS A 55 -2.76 11.31 -12.47
C CYS A 55 -2.47 11.55 -13.94
N ARG A 56 -3.35 11.01 -14.79
CA ARG A 56 -3.27 11.16 -16.23
C ARG A 56 -4.61 11.62 -16.78
N GLY A 57 -4.53 12.62 -17.66
CA GLY A 57 -5.67 13.30 -18.26
C GLY A 57 -5.88 14.69 -17.66
N ALA A 58 -6.47 15.60 -18.46
CA ALA A 58 -6.70 16.98 -18.03
C ALA A 58 -7.57 17.01 -16.78
N ASN A 59 -7.09 17.64 -15.71
CA ASN A 59 -7.94 18.19 -14.66
C ASN A 59 -8.49 19.51 -15.19
N ASP A 60 -9.79 19.56 -15.43
CA ASP A 60 -10.56 20.69 -15.94
C ASP A 60 -10.70 21.82 -14.88
N GLY A 61 -9.58 22.22 -14.29
CA GLY A 61 -9.51 23.30 -13.31
C GLY A 61 -9.82 22.87 -11.87
N GLN A 62 -10.04 21.57 -11.59
CA GLN A 62 -10.20 21.10 -10.21
C GLN A 62 -8.87 21.17 -9.44
N GLN A 63 -8.93 21.83 -8.28
CA GLN A 63 -7.80 21.94 -7.37
C GLN A 63 -7.60 20.61 -6.64
N ARG A 64 -6.38 20.08 -6.69
CA ARG A 64 -6.05 18.81 -6.05
C ARG A 64 -5.92 19.00 -4.55
N PRO A 65 -6.54 18.15 -3.73
CA PRO A 65 -6.46 18.28 -2.28
C PRO A 65 -5.03 17.97 -1.82
N ALA A 66 -4.55 18.70 -0.81
CA ALA A 66 -3.23 18.50 -0.22
C ALA A 66 -3.17 17.24 0.67
N ASP A 67 -4.33 16.77 1.13
CA ASP A 67 -4.49 15.53 1.88
C ASP A 67 -5.80 14.83 1.51
N VAL A 68 -5.83 13.51 1.71
CA VAL A 68 -7.02 12.68 1.53
C VAL A 68 -7.20 11.92 2.84
N ASP A 69 -8.31 12.14 3.53
CA ASP A 69 -8.57 11.60 4.88
C ASP A 69 -7.47 11.93 5.91
N GLY A 70 -6.87 13.12 5.80
CA GLY A 70 -5.76 13.55 6.64
C GLY A 70 -4.43 12.83 6.36
N VAL A 71 -4.32 12.11 5.24
CA VAL A 71 -3.06 11.56 4.75
C VAL A 71 -2.44 12.55 3.75
N PRO A 72 -1.25 13.09 4.03
CA PRO A 72 -0.52 13.96 3.10
C PRO A 72 -0.44 13.35 1.71
N THR A 73 -0.93 14.08 0.71
CA THR A 73 -1.06 13.62 -0.67
C THR A 73 -0.20 14.47 -1.60
N THR A 74 0.85 13.86 -2.13
CA THR A 74 1.65 14.48 -3.20
C THR A 74 1.09 14.08 -4.55
N TRP A 75 0.97 15.03 -5.48
CA TRP A 75 0.46 14.77 -6.82
C TRP A 75 1.56 14.90 -7.87
N VAL A 76 1.61 13.95 -8.79
CA VAL A 76 2.52 13.99 -9.95
C VAL A 76 1.73 13.79 -11.25
N GLU A 77 2.17 14.47 -12.31
CA GLU A 77 1.52 14.39 -13.62
C GLU A 77 2.14 13.29 -14.47
N GLY A 78 1.29 12.49 -15.11
CA GLY A 78 1.72 11.42 -15.99
C GLY A 78 2.17 10.16 -15.24
N ALA A 79 2.41 9.09 -16.01
CA ALA A 79 2.89 7.85 -15.44
C ALA A 79 4.33 8.05 -14.94
N VAL A 80 4.58 7.78 -13.66
CA VAL A 80 5.94 7.59 -13.16
C VAL A 80 6.27 6.12 -13.38
N PRO A 81 7.01 5.74 -14.44
CA PRO A 81 7.45 4.36 -14.56
C PRO A 81 8.46 4.08 -13.43
N PRO A 82 8.21 3.09 -12.56
CA PRO A 82 9.23 2.68 -11.61
C PRO A 82 10.40 2.08 -12.39
N ALA A 83 11.61 2.56 -12.11
CA ALA A 83 12.82 2.11 -12.77
C ALA A 83 13.28 0.74 -12.24
N GLY A 84 13.59 -0.20 -13.14
CA GLY A 84 14.24 -1.47 -12.84
C GLY A 84 13.30 -2.68 -12.68
N GLU A 85 13.88 -3.87 -12.54
CA GLU A 85 13.17 -5.15 -12.41
C GLU A 85 12.59 -5.33 -11.00
N VAL A 86 11.30 -5.67 -10.88
CA VAL A 86 10.64 -5.86 -9.57
C VAL A 86 11.13 -7.18 -8.97
N PRO A 87 11.79 -7.17 -7.79
CA PRO A 87 12.21 -8.40 -7.15
C PRO A 87 10.99 -9.26 -6.78
N PRO A 88 10.99 -10.57 -7.09
CA PRO A 88 9.89 -11.43 -6.69
C PRO A 88 9.80 -11.47 -5.15
N HIS A 89 8.59 -11.28 -4.62
CA HIS A 89 8.35 -11.35 -3.19
C HIS A 89 8.11 -12.80 -2.76
N PRO A 90 8.75 -13.29 -1.68
CA PRO A 90 8.48 -14.60 -1.10
C PRO A 90 7.00 -14.86 -0.77
N ASN A 91 6.22 -13.82 -0.47
CA ASN A 91 4.78 -13.93 -0.23
C ASN A 91 3.91 -13.97 -1.51
N GLY A 92 4.52 -13.87 -2.70
CA GLY A 92 3.82 -13.92 -3.98
C GLY A 92 3.10 -12.63 -4.38
N ALA A 93 3.28 -11.53 -3.64
CA ALA A 93 2.72 -10.22 -3.97
C ALA A 93 3.28 -9.69 -5.31
N GLN A 94 2.40 -9.26 -6.21
CA GLN A 94 2.78 -8.80 -7.56
C GLN A 94 2.27 -7.39 -7.88
N TYR A 95 1.14 -6.98 -7.31
CA TYR A 95 0.56 -5.65 -7.50
C TYR A 95 -0.22 -5.23 -6.26
N VAL A 96 -0.41 -3.91 -6.11
CA VAL A 96 -1.31 -3.33 -5.11
C VAL A 96 -2.63 -3.02 -5.79
N ASP A 97 -3.70 -3.66 -5.34
CA ASP A 97 -5.03 -3.45 -5.91
C ASP A 97 -5.70 -2.21 -5.30
N HIS A 98 -5.71 -2.13 -3.97
CA HIS A 98 -6.31 -1.03 -3.24
C HIS A 98 -5.59 -0.80 -1.90
N VAL A 99 -5.75 0.40 -1.36
CA VAL A 99 -5.28 0.77 -0.02
C VAL A 99 -6.50 1.16 0.81
N VAL A 100 -6.69 0.50 1.94
CA VAL A 100 -7.76 0.83 2.88
C VAL A 100 -7.21 1.74 3.98
N LEU A 101 -7.84 2.89 4.17
CA LEU A 101 -7.64 3.73 5.34
C LEU A 101 -8.79 3.55 6.32
N LEU A 102 -8.45 3.32 7.58
CA LEU A 102 -9.40 3.43 8.68
C LEU A 102 -9.45 4.90 9.11
N SER A 103 -10.46 5.63 8.63
CA SER A 103 -10.72 7.00 9.07
C SER A 103 -11.35 6.99 10.48
N PRO A 104 -10.89 7.83 11.42
CA PRO A 104 -11.42 7.86 12.77
C PRO A 104 -12.84 8.44 12.87
N THR A 105 -13.44 8.96 11.80
CA THR A 105 -14.74 9.63 11.84
C THR A 105 -15.83 8.79 11.19
N SER A 106 -16.48 7.93 11.98
CA SER A 106 -17.88 7.61 11.73
C SER A 106 -18.67 7.85 13.03
N ARG A 107 -19.38 8.99 13.09
CA ARG A 107 -20.33 9.37 14.15
C ARG A 107 -19.70 9.66 15.53
N GLU A 108 -20.10 10.75 16.17
CA GLU A 108 -19.65 11.15 17.52
C GLU A 108 -19.64 9.96 18.51
N PRO A 109 -18.50 9.58 19.10
CA PRO A 109 -18.48 8.66 20.22
C PRO A 109 -18.63 9.45 21.53
N SER A 110 -19.66 9.08 22.31
CA SER A 110 -19.92 9.53 23.69
C SER A 110 -18.64 9.53 24.56
N PRO A 111 -18.46 10.50 25.49
CA PRO A 111 -17.19 10.77 26.18
C PRO A 111 -16.70 9.68 27.16
N ARG A 112 -17.35 8.52 27.23
CA ARG A 112 -16.95 7.41 28.13
C ARG A 112 -15.94 6.42 27.54
N CYS A 113 -15.59 6.51 26.25
CA CYS A 113 -14.65 5.57 25.60
C CYS A 113 -13.33 6.22 25.12
N ALA A 114 -12.90 7.34 25.72
CA ALA A 114 -11.66 8.04 25.36
C ALA A 114 -10.36 7.33 25.82
N ARG A 115 -10.26 6.01 25.62
CA ARG A 115 -9.03 5.26 25.82
C ARG A 115 -8.96 4.13 24.79
N ARG A 116 -8.07 4.30 23.79
CA ARG A 116 -7.77 3.41 22.64
C ARG A 116 -8.69 3.52 21.43
N ALA A 117 -8.37 4.47 20.55
CA ALA A 117 -8.67 4.36 19.13
C ALA A 117 -7.59 5.10 18.33
N SER A 118 -6.40 4.50 18.23
CA SER A 118 -5.34 4.96 17.33
C SER A 118 -4.60 3.75 16.79
N SER A 119 -5.36 2.88 16.12
CA SER A 119 -4.84 1.74 15.38
C SER A 119 -5.19 1.95 13.92
N ARG A 120 -4.36 2.73 13.21
CA ARG A 120 -4.38 2.80 11.75
C ARG A 120 -3.70 1.53 11.23
N ALA A 121 -4.49 0.48 11.02
CA ALA A 121 -4.07 -0.68 10.24
C ALA A 121 -4.42 -0.39 8.78
N ALA A 122 -3.40 -0.22 7.94
CA ALA A 122 -3.58 -0.26 6.50
C ALA A 122 -3.19 -1.66 6.04
N SER A 123 -4.14 -2.40 5.49
CA SER A 123 -3.86 -3.67 4.83
C SER A 123 -3.53 -3.36 3.37
N VAL A 124 -2.28 -3.61 2.98
CA VAL A 124 -1.93 -3.72 1.56
C VAL A 124 -2.39 -5.10 1.12
N THR A 125 -3.53 -5.16 0.45
CA THR A 125 -3.97 -6.40 -0.19
C THR A 125 -3.19 -6.52 -1.50
N ALA A 126 -2.11 -7.29 -1.47
CA ALA A 126 -1.41 -7.68 -2.67
C ALA A 126 -1.98 -9.01 -3.17
N SER A 127 -2.68 -8.98 -4.29
CA SER A 127 -3.17 -10.22 -4.91
C SER A 127 -2.01 -10.91 -5.65
N SER A 128 -1.88 -12.22 -5.46
CA SER A 128 -1.05 -13.05 -6.33
C SER A 128 -1.79 -13.27 -7.65
N ALA A 129 -1.18 -12.95 -8.79
CA ALA A 129 -1.67 -13.47 -10.07
C ALA A 129 -1.43 -14.99 -10.09
N ASP A 130 -2.53 -15.74 -10.18
CA ASP A 130 -2.63 -17.13 -10.61
C ASP A 130 -1.63 -18.12 -9.99
N VAL A 131 -1.99 -18.71 -8.85
CA VAL A 131 -1.58 -20.09 -8.58
C VAL A 131 -2.50 -20.94 -9.45
N PRO A 132 -2.02 -21.62 -10.51
CA PRO A 132 -2.85 -22.60 -11.18
C PRO A 132 -3.24 -23.63 -10.13
N CYS A 133 -4.54 -23.75 -9.83
CA CYS A 133 -5.09 -24.82 -9.03
C CYS A 133 -4.47 -26.13 -9.51
N GLY A 134 -3.51 -26.65 -8.73
CA GLY A 134 -2.84 -27.90 -9.02
C GLY A 134 -3.92 -28.95 -9.20
N ARG A 135 -3.94 -29.55 -10.39
CA ARG A 135 -4.71 -30.75 -10.70
C ARG A 135 -4.68 -31.68 -9.49
N CYS A 136 -5.86 -32.00 -8.96
CA CYS A 136 -6.04 -33.24 -8.22
C CYS A 136 -5.79 -34.40 -9.20
N SER A 137 -4.53 -34.79 -9.37
CA SER A 137 -4.17 -36.11 -9.86
C SER A 137 -4.52 -37.11 -8.76
N THR A 138 -5.73 -37.64 -8.82
CA THR A 138 -6.08 -38.89 -8.13
C THR A 138 -5.24 -40.00 -8.75
N GLY A 139 -4.05 -40.22 -8.21
CA GLY A 139 -3.40 -41.50 -8.25
C GLY A 139 -3.99 -42.36 -7.13
N SER A 140 -4.70 -43.43 -7.50
CA SER A 140 -4.70 -44.63 -6.67
C SER A 140 -4.81 -45.84 -7.57
N ALA A 141 -3.76 -46.64 -7.52
CA ALA A 141 -3.66 -47.95 -8.11
C ALA A 141 -4.44 -48.96 -7.27
N ARG A 142 -5.26 -49.79 -7.94
CA ARG A 142 -5.24 -51.26 -7.87
C ARG A 142 -6.31 -51.83 -8.79
#